data_AF-A0A165GMQ1-F1
#
_entry.id   AF-A0A165GMQ1-F1
#
_cell.length_a   1.000
_cell.length_b   1.000
_cell.length_c   1.000
_cell.angle_alpha   90.00
_cell.angle_beta   90.00
_cell.angle_gamma   90.00
#
_symmetry.space_group_name_H-M   'P 1'
#
loop_
_entity.id
_entity.type
_entity.pdbx_description
1 polymer ?
#
loop_
_entity_poly.entity_id
_entity_poly.type
_entity_poly.pdbx_seq_one_letter_code
_entity_poly.pdbx_strand_id
1 'polypeptide(L)'
;MNIKESLKLEFPDKTDALAYYLTTKPLVLLSTVAFDKGAHEEGLSIIDRALSLTRESTRPELILKPKLARNLLLRSRHLLALNRPKDALSDVLEGLELLRPAANRYPAAWNPLLKQILVHKTDVHRAMGQLEEANSSTKAAENVQLVFERPGGPFDFDPNRPHPETKGINA
;
A
#
# COMPACT_ATOMS: atom_id res chain seq x y z
N MET A 1 -4.12 -31.99 -13.39
CA MET A 1 -3.63 -30.61 -13.57
C MET A 1 -4.60 -29.68 -12.86
N ASN A 2 -4.17 -28.96 -11.83
CA ASN A 2 -5.04 -28.03 -11.11
C ASN A 2 -5.31 -26.78 -11.99
N ILE A 3 -6.47 -26.14 -11.85
CA ILE A 3 -6.82 -24.88 -12.51
C ILE A 3 -5.68 -23.86 -12.39
N LYS A 4 -5.00 -23.79 -11.23
CA LYS A 4 -3.85 -22.91 -11.00
C LYS A 4 -2.65 -23.23 -11.90
N GLU A 5 -2.39 -24.51 -12.18
CA GLU A 5 -1.29 -24.95 -13.06
C GLU A 5 -1.64 -24.71 -14.53
N SER A 6 -2.90 -24.92 -14.90
CA SER A 6 -3.41 -24.72 -16.26
C SER A 6 -3.39 -23.24 -16.67
N LEU A 7 -3.87 -22.37 -15.80
CA LEU A 7 -3.84 -20.93 -16.04
C LEU A 7 -2.41 -20.38 -16.06
N LYS A 8 -1.46 -20.97 -15.32
CA LYS A 8 -0.06 -20.52 -15.28
C LYS A 8 0.68 -20.83 -16.57
N LEU A 9 0.27 -21.90 -17.26
CA LEU A 9 0.76 -22.25 -18.59
C LEU A 9 0.18 -21.33 -19.68
N GLU A 10 -1.12 -21.02 -19.62
CA GLU A 10 -1.78 -20.18 -20.64
C GLU A 10 -1.55 -18.67 -20.44
N PHE A 11 -1.42 -18.21 -19.19
CA PHE A 11 -1.30 -16.78 -18.87
C PHE A 11 -0.30 -16.53 -17.72
N PRO A 12 0.99 -16.83 -17.92
CA PRO A 12 2.01 -16.74 -16.86
C PRO A 12 2.07 -15.37 -16.17
N ASP A 13 1.89 -14.27 -16.92
CA ASP A 13 1.90 -12.91 -16.38
C ASP A 13 0.59 -12.51 -15.67
N LYS A 14 -0.54 -13.15 -16.00
CA LYS A 14 -1.86 -12.82 -15.42
C LYS A 14 -2.24 -13.70 -14.24
N THR A 15 -1.65 -14.89 -14.10
CA THR A 15 -1.89 -15.75 -12.93
C THR A 15 -1.48 -15.10 -11.62
N ASP A 16 -0.45 -14.26 -11.65
CA ASP A 16 0.00 -13.56 -10.47
C ASP A 16 -0.98 -12.44 -10.12
N ALA A 17 -1.37 -11.59 -11.05
CA ALA A 17 -2.46 -10.63 -10.80
C ALA A 17 -3.69 -11.33 -10.21
N LEU A 18 -4.14 -12.42 -10.87
CA LEU A 18 -5.28 -13.21 -10.47
C LEU A 18 -5.15 -13.77 -9.04
N ALA A 19 -3.98 -14.28 -8.64
CA ALA A 19 -3.75 -14.76 -7.28
C ALA A 19 -3.96 -13.66 -6.23
N TYR A 20 -3.50 -12.42 -6.49
CA TYR A 20 -3.74 -11.31 -5.56
C TYR A 20 -5.22 -10.92 -5.52
N TYR A 21 -5.87 -10.89 -6.68
CA TYR A 21 -7.30 -10.57 -6.80
C TYR A 21 -8.20 -11.60 -6.11
N LEU A 22 -7.79 -12.86 -6.06
CA LEU A 22 -8.57 -13.94 -5.46
C LEU A 22 -8.27 -14.17 -3.97
N THR A 23 -7.09 -13.81 -3.48
CA THR A 23 -6.70 -14.08 -2.08
C THR A 23 -6.61 -12.81 -1.24
N THR A 24 -5.72 -11.87 -1.60
CA THR A 24 -5.39 -10.72 -0.76
C THR A 24 -6.37 -9.56 -0.93
N LYS A 25 -6.79 -9.23 -2.16
CA LYS A 25 -7.64 -8.07 -2.43
C LYS A 25 -9.00 -8.13 -1.72
N PRO A 26 -9.70 -9.29 -1.65
CA PRO A 26 -10.95 -9.39 -0.91
C PRO A 26 -10.76 -9.09 0.57
N LEU A 27 -9.67 -9.55 1.19
CA LEU A 27 -9.36 -9.28 2.59
C LEU A 27 -9.10 -7.79 2.84
N VAL A 28 -8.36 -7.13 1.95
CA VAL A 28 -8.13 -5.68 2.02
C VAL A 28 -9.45 -4.90 1.96
N LEU A 29 -10.36 -5.32 1.07
CA LEU A 29 -11.69 -4.70 0.96
C LEU A 29 -12.52 -4.95 2.22
N LEU A 30 -12.57 -6.19 2.71
CA LEU A 30 -13.31 -6.55 3.92
C LEU A 30 -12.79 -5.79 5.15
N SER A 31 -11.48 -5.67 5.31
CA SER A 31 -10.88 -4.88 6.39
C SER A 31 -11.24 -3.39 6.30
N THR A 32 -11.33 -2.84 5.08
CA THR A 32 -11.79 -1.46 4.87
C THR A 32 -13.25 -1.31 5.28
N VAL A 33 -14.12 -2.23 4.86
CA VAL A 33 -15.54 -2.22 5.25
C VAL A 33 -15.70 -2.40 6.76
N ALA A 34 -14.88 -3.25 7.38
CA ALA A 34 -14.87 -3.42 8.83
C ALA A 34 -14.48 -2.12 9.55
N PHE A 35 -13.50 -1.38 9.01
CA PHE A 35 -13.11 -0.07 9.53
C PHE A 35 -14.29 0.90 9.52
N ASP A 36 -14.98 1.02 8.37
CA ASP A 36 -16.11 1.93 8.20
C ASP A 36 -17.28 1.60 9.13
N LYS A 37 -17.41 0.33 9.52
CA LYS A 37 -18.42 -0.16 10.48
C LYS A 37 -17.98 -0.05 11.95
N GLY A 38 -16.76 0.40 12.23
CA GLY A 38 -16.21 0.42 13.59
C GLY A 38 -15.79 -0.95 14.14
N ALA A 39 -15.77 -1.99 13.32
CA ALA A 39 -15.38 -3.35 13.69
C ALA A 39 -13.85 -3.51 13.66
N HIS A 40 -13.14 -2.71 14.45
CA HIS A 40 -11.68 -2.55 14.33
C HIS A 40 -10.86 -3.80 14.68
N GLU A 41 -11.26 -4.58 15.68
CA GLU A 41 -10.59 -5.86 16.01
C GLU A 41 -10.74 -6.90 14.89
N GLU A 42 -11.95 -7.03 14.33
CA GLU A 42 -12.19 -7.93 13.19
C GLU A 42 -11.39 -7.46 11.96
N GLY A 43 -11.46 -6.16 11.66
CA GLY A 43 -10.72 -5.57 10.56
C GLY A 43 -9.20 -5.71 10.70
N LEU A 44 -8.68 -5.67 11.94
CA LEU A 44 -7.28 -5.92 12.26
C LEU A 44 -6.88 -7.38 11.97
N SER A 45 -7.69 -8.34 12.40
CA SER A 45 -7.45 -9.76 12.10
C SER A 45 -7.45 -10.04 10.58
N ILE A 46 -8.39 -9.45 9.85
CA ILE A 46 -8.50 -9.60 8.39
C ILE A 46 -7.25 -9.02 7.69
N ILE A 47 -6.79 -7.83 8.09
CA ILE A 47 -5.62 -7.21 7.45
C ILE A 47 -4.32 -7.91 7.81
N ASP A 48 -4.19 -8.46 9.01
CA ASP A 48 -3.04 -9.30 9.38
C ASP A 48 -2.96 -10.53 8.47
N ARG A 49 -4.09 -11.17 8.15
CA ARG A 49 -4.11 -12.26 7.17
C ARG A 49 -3.69 -11.80 5.77
N ALA A 50 -4.14 -10.62 5.34
CA ALA A 50 -3.73 -10.04 4.06
C ALA A 50 -2.23 -9.75 4.01
N LEU A 51 -1.64 -9.27 5.11
CA LEU A 51 -0.19 -9.05 5.25
C LEU A 51 0.59 -10.35 5.12
N SER A 52 0.20 -11.41 5.85
CA SER A 52 0.86 -12.73 5.74
C SER A 52 0.86 -13.24 4.31
N LEU A 53 -0.31 -13.24 3.64
CA LEU A 53 -0.43 -13.70 2.25
C LEU A 53 0.39 -12.85 1.28
N THR A 54 0.52 -11.55 1.55
CA THR A 54 1.36 -10.67 0.73
C THR A 54 2.84 -11.00 0.97
N ARG A 55 3.27 -11.19 2.21
CA ARG A 55 4.66 -11.56 2.55
C ARG A 55 5.07 -12.93 1.98
N GLU A 56 4.12 -13.87 1.87
CA GLU A 56 4.33 -15.21 1.27
C GLU A 56 4.39 -15.18 -0.27
N SER A 57 4.05 -14.05 -0.91
CA SER A 57 4.03 -13.93 -2.37
C SER A 57 5.45 -13.86 -2.95
N THR A 58 5.74 -14.69 -3.95
CA THR A 58 7.04 -14.71 -4.67
C THR A 58 7.14 -13.66 -5.77
N ARG A 59 6.45 -12.52 -5.64
CA ARG A 59 6.41 -11.48 -6.68
C ARG A 59 7.64 -10.58 -6.62
N PRO A 60 7.96 -9.88 -7.74
CA PRO A 60 8.98 -8.85 -7.72
C PRO A 60 8.73 -7.81 -6.62
N GLU A 61 9.77 -7.45 -5.87
CA GLU A 61 9.66 -6.54 -4.74
C GLU A 61 9.06 -5.18 -5.13
N LEU A 62 9.33 -4.71 -6.35
CA LEU A 62 8.82 -3.44 -6.88
C LEU A 62 7.28 -3.40 -6.94
N ILE A 63 6.63 -4.54 -7.10
CA ILE A 63 5.16 -4.68 -7.08
C ILE A 63 4.67 -5.02 -5.66
N LEU A 64 5.47 -5.78 -4.91
CA LEU A 64 5.06 -6.29 -3.60
C LEU A 64 5.13 -5.23 -2.49
N LYS A 65 6.21 -4.46 -2.43
CA LYS A 65 6.45 -3.46 -1.38
C LYS A 65 5.34 -2.41 -1.29
N PRO A 66 4.82 -1.83 -2.40
CA PRO A 66 3.68 -0.92 -2.32
C PRO A 66 2.39 -1.58 -1.80
N LYS A 67 2.16 -2.86 -2.11
CA LYS A 67 1.02 -3.62 -1.57
C LYS A 67 1.14 -3.85 -0.08
N LEU A 68 2.35 -4.19 0.40
CA LEU A 68 2.64 -4.30 1.82
C LEU A 68 2.43 -2.96 2.54
N ALA A 69 2.96 -1.86 1.98
CA ALA A 69 2.78 -0.52 2.54
C ALA A 69 1.30 -0.12 2.67
N ARG A 70 0.47 -0.44 1.68
CA ARG A 70 -0.98 -0.24 1.74
C ARG A 70 -1.64 -1.07 2.85
N ASN A 71 -1.26 -2.33 3.01
CA ASN A 71 -1.83 -3.19 4.04
C ASN A 71 -1.41 -2.71 5.44
N LEU A 72 -0.15 -2.29 5.62
CA LEU A 72 0.34 -1.68 6.86
C LEU A 72 -0.40 -0.37 7.19
N LEU A 73 -0.70 0.46 6.19
CA LEU A 73 -1.52 1.65 6.39
C LEU A 73 -2.92 1.31 6.93
N LEU A 74 -3.57 0.28 6.38
CA LEU A 74 -4.88 -0.17 6.88
C LEU A 74 -4.79 -0.75 8.30
N ARG A 75 -3.76 -1.55 8.58
CA ARG A 75 -3.49 -2.07 9.92
C ARG A 75 -3.28 -0.95 10.93
N SER A 76 -2.47 0.04 10.56
CA SER A 76 -2.22 1.24 11.36
C SER A 76 -3.50 2.02 11.67
N ARG A 77 -4.44 2.14 10.72
CA ARG A 77 -5.74 2.79 10.96
C ARG A 77 -6.55 2.05 12.02
N HIS A 78 -6.66 0.72 11.92
CA HIS A 78 -7.33 -0.10 12.95
C HIS A 78 -6.65 0.03 14.31
N LEU A 79 -5.32 -0.06 14.35
CA LEU A 79 -4.56 0.12 15.59
C LEU A 79 -4.79 1.49 16.22
N LEU A 80 -4.83 2.56 15.42
CA LEU A 80 -5.10 3.90 15.92
C LEU A 80 -6.53 4.01 16.49
N ALA A 81 -7.53 3.45 15.80
CA ALA A 81 -8.91 3.41 16.27
C ALA A 81 -9.09 2.57 17.56
N LEU A 82 -8.23 1.57 17.76
CA LEU A 82 -8.13 0.77 18.99
C LEU A 82 -7.25 1.43 20.07
N ASN A 83 -6.90 2.72 19.91
CA ASN A 83 -6.06 3.48 20.84
C ASN A 83 -4.65 2.88 21.06
N ARG A 84 -4.06 2.32 20.00
CA ARG A 84 -2.68 1.77 19.96
C ARG A 84 -1.76 2.58 19.04
N PRO A 85 -1.54 3.87 19.31
CA PRO A 85 -0.85 4.75 18.37
C PRO A 85 0.64 4.44 18.17
N LYS A 86 1.32 3.81 19.15
CA LYS A 86 2.73 3.39 18.99
C LYS A 86 2.89 2.28 17.96
N ASP A 87 2.01 1.28 18.01
CA ASP A 87 1.98 0.20 17.03
C ASP A 87 1.59 0.74 15.64
N ALA A 88 0.60 1.64 15.62
CA ALA A 88 0.19 2.33 14.41
C ALA A 88 1.34 3.12 13.76
N LEU A 89 2.18 3.78 14.56
CA LEU A 89 3.34 4.51 14.06
C LEU A 89 4.39 3.56 13.48
N SER A 90 4.65 2.42 14.13
CA SER A 90 5.57 1.40 13.62
C SER A 90 5.18 0.95 12.20
N ASP A 91 3.90 0.64 11.99
CA ASP A 91 3.38 0.23 10.68
C ASP A 91 3.48 1.32 9.63
N VAL A 92 3.25 2.58 10.01
CA VAL A 92 3.40 3.74 9.13
C VAL A 92 4.84 3.91 8.68
N LEU A 93 5.80 3.81 9.60
CA LEU A 93 7.22 3.96 9.29
C LEU A 93 7.71 2.82 8.38
N GLU A 94 7.32 1.57 8.68
CA GLU A 94 7.61 0.43 7.78
C GLU A 94 7.00 0.65 6.39
N GLY A 95 5.74 1.10 6.33
CA GLY A 95 5.06 1.39 5.07
C GLY A 95 5.75 2.48 4.23
N LEU A 96 6.25 3.55 4.86
CA LEU A 96 7.02 4.59 4.19
C LEU A 96 8.32 4.05 3.61
N GLU A 97 9.08 3.27 4.40
CA GLU A 97 10.35 2.71 3.96
C GLU A 97 10.17 1.72 2.79
N LEU A 98 9.13 0.89 2.83
CA LEU A 98 8.80 -0.02 1.73
C LEU A 98 8.39 0.73 0.45
N LEU A 99 7.65 1.82 0.58
CA LEU A 99 7.11 2.54 -0.58
C LEU A 99 8.10 3.52 -1.21
N ARG A 100 9.06 4.06 -0.44
CA ARG A 100 10.01 5.09 -0.88
C ARG A 100 10.72 4.76 -2.20
N PRO A 101 11.27 3.56 -2.44
CA PRO A 101 11.93 3.24 -3.70
C PRO A 101 10.98 3.29 -4.91
N ALA A 102 9.74 2.83 -4.73
CA ALA A 102 8.74 2.82 -5.79
C ALA A 102 8.25 4.24 -6.10
N ALA A 103 8.00 5.07 -5.08
CA ALA A 103 7.62 6.48 -5.24
C ALA A 103 8.71 7.33 -5.91
N ASN A 104 9.99 7.05 -5.62
CA ASN A 104 11.08 7.74 -6.29
C ASN A 104 11.20 7.36 -7.78
N ARG A 105 10.90 6.09 -8.12
CA ARG A 105 11.05 5.59 -9.50
C ARG A 105 9.83 5.87 -10.38
N TYR A 106 8.63 5.82 -9.80
CA TYR A 106 7.36 6.01 -10.50
C TYR A 106 6.41 6.90 -9.64
N PRO A 107 6.73 8.19 -9.50
CA PRO A 107 5.97 9.11 -8.64
C PRO A 107 4.50 9.25 -9.01
N ALA A 108 4.12 9.28 -10.29
CA ALA A 108 2.72 9.31 -10.76
C ALA A 108 1.92 8.10 -10.26
N ALA A 109 2.53 6.91 -10.21
CA ALA A 109 1.87 5.70 -9.74
C ALA A 109 1.73 5.65 -8.20
N TRP A 110 2.76 6.11 -7.47
CA TRP A 110 2.89 5.80 -6.04
C TRP A 110 2.84 7.00 -5.09
N ASN A 111 3.04 8.23 -5.56
CA ASN A 111 2.88 9.43 -4.74
C ASN A 111 1.49 9.58 -4.10
N PRO A 112 0.38 9.18 -4.75
CA PRO A 112 -0.92 9.17 -4.09
C PRO A 112 -0.96 8.30 -2.82
N LEU A 113 -0.29 7.15 -2.82
CA LEU A 113 -0.21 6.28 -1.64
C LEU A 113 0.78 6.86 -0.61
N LEU A 114 1.93 7.39 -1.07
CA LEU A 114 2.91 8.02 -0.18
C LEU A 114 2.29 9.17 0.60
N LYS A 115 1.53 10.03 -0.08
CA LYS A 115 0.82 11.15 0.54
C LYS A 115 -0.19 10.66 1.58
N GLN A 116 -0.95 9.60 1.29
CA GLN A 116 -1.89 9.01 2.26
C GLN A 116 -1.20 8.51 3.52
N ILE A 117 -0.05 7.84 3.38
CA ILE A 117 0.71 7.34 4.55
C ILE A 117 1.25 8.52 5.37
N LEU A 118 1.75 9.58 4.74
CA LEU A 118 2.25 10.77 5.43
C LEU A 118 1.14 11.55 6.15
N VAL A 119 -0.04 11.68 5.54
CA VAL A 119 -1.21 12.28 6.21
C VAL A 119 -1.60 11.44 7.43
N HIS A 120 -1.67 10.12 7.28
CA HIS A 120 -1.98 9.24 8.42
C HIS A 120 -0.91 9.31 9.51
N LYS A 121 0.37 9.47 9.15
CA LYS A 121 1.46 9.73 10.10
C LYS A 121 1.20 10.99 10.95
N THR A 122 0.69 12.06 10.34
CA THR A 122 0.28 13.27 11.07
C THR A 122 -0.78 12.95 12.12
N ASP A 123 -1.81 12.19 11.76
CA ASP A 123 -2.90 11.83 12.67
C ASP A 123 -2.42 10.96 13.83
N VAL A 124 -1.52 9.99 13.55
CA VAL A 124 -0.89 9.16 14.58
C VAL A 124 -0.06 10.00 15.55
N HIS A 125 0.76 10.94 15.06
CA HIS A 125 1.52 11.84 15.93
C HIS A 125 0.62 12.74 16.78
N ARG A 126 -0.46 13.28 16.21
CA ARG A 126 -1.46 14.06 16.96
C ARG A 126 -2.10 13.26 18.08
N ALA A 127 -2.47 12.00 17.82
CA ALA A 127 -3.02 11.11 18.83
C ALA A 127 -2.05 10.84 20.00
N MET A 128 -0.74 10.97 19.78
CA MET A 128 0.29 10.87 20.82
C MET A 128 0.68 12.21 21.46
N GLY A 129 0.05 13.33 21.07
CA GLY A 129 0.40 14.68 21.53
C GLY A 129 1.70 15.24 20.95
N GLN A 130 2.25 14.61 19.91
CA GLN A 130 3.52 14.95 19.27
C GLN A 130 3.31 15.99 18.14
N LEU A 131 3.05 17.24 18.52
CA LEU A 131 2.64 18.28 17.58
C LEU A 131 3.75 18.72 16.62
N GLU A 132 5.02 18.72 17.05
CA GLU A 132 6.14 19.09 16.18
C GLU A 132 6.33 18.06 15.06
N GLU A 133 6.26 16.78 15.39
CA GLU A 133 6.37 15.66 14.46
C GLU A 133 5.15 15.60 13.53
N ALA A 134 3.96 15.93 14.02
CA ALA A 134 2.75 16.07 13.20
C ALA A 134 2.89 17.20 12.16
N ASN A 135 3.44 18.35 12.56
CA ASN A 135 3.68 19.47 11.65
C ASN A 135 4.74 19.13 10.60
N SER A 136 5.81 18.44 11.01
CA SER A 136 6.84 17.93 10.08
C SER A 136 6.23 16.96 9.05
N SER A 137 5.36 16.06 9.50
CA SER A 137 4.67 15.07 8.64
C SER A 137 3.71 15.74 7.67
N THR A 138 3.00 16.78 8.11
CA THR A 138 2.11 17.58 7.27
C THR A 138 2.88 18.25 6.14
N LYS A 139 3.99 18.93 6.46
CA LYS A 139 4.86 19.55 5.46
C LYS A 139 5.41 18.53 4.47
N ALA A 140 5.80 17.34 4.95
CA ALA A 140 6.25 16.26 4.09
C ALA A 140 5.15 15.82 3.11
N ALA A 141 3.89 15.69 3.57
CA ALA A 141 2.75 15.32 2.73
C ALA A 141 2.39 16.39 1.69
N GLU A 142 2.54 17.67 2.03
CA GLU A 142 2.32 18.81 1.13
C GLU A 142 3.38 18.86 0.02
N ASN A 143 4.62 18.51 0.35
CA ASN A 143 5.73 18.45 -0.61
C ASN A 143 5.63 17.28 -1.60
N VAL A 144 4.76 16.29 -1.35
CA VAL A 144 4.50 15.22 -2.31
C VAL A 144 3.68 15.74 -3.48
N GLN A 145 4.34 15.90 -4.63
CA GLN A 145 3.70 16.29 -5.88
C GLN A 145 2.89 15.12 -6.46
N LEU A 146 1.63 15.37 -6.81
CA LEU A 146 0.77 14.38 -7.47
C LEU A 146 0.77 14.63 -8.97
N VAL A 147 1.16 13.62 -9.75
CA VAL A 147 1.11 13.64 -11.21
C VAL A 147 -0.06 12.76 -11.65
N PHE A 148 -1.05 13.34 -12.33
CA PHE A 148 -2.28 12.65 -12.74
C PHE A 148 -2.31 12.28 -14.23
N GLU A 149 -1.16 12.30 -14.90
CA GLU A 149 -1.03 11.76 -16.25
C GLU A 149 -1.09 10.24 -16.15
N ARG A 150 -2.10 9.60 -16.74
CA ARG A 150 -2.43 8.18 -16.49
C ARG A 150 -1.47 7.21 -17.19
N PRO A 151 -0.65 6.46 -16.44
CA PRO A 151 -0.65 5.01 -16.51
C PRO A 151 -1.75 4.50 -15.55
N GLY A 152 -2.23 3.26 -15.74
CA GLY A 152 -3.26 2.67 -14.86
C GLY A 152 -2.93 2.87 -13.38
N GLY A 153 -3.95 3.07 -12.54
CA GLY A 153 -3.76 3.33 -11.10
C GLY A 153 -2.91 2.24 -10.42
N PRO A 154 -2.54 2.39 -9.14
CA PRO A 154 -1.56 1.52 -8.46
C PRO A 154 -1.83 0.00 -8.51
N PHE A 155 -3.03 -0.43 -8.92
CA PHE A 155 -3.43 -1.82 -9.09
C PHE A 155 -3.16 -2.41 -10.49
N ASP A 156 -3.05 -1.55 -11.49
CA ASP A 156 -2.66 -1.89 -12.87
C ASP A 156 -1.21 -1.48 -13.14
N PHE A 157 -0.48 -1.12 -12.08
CA PHE A 157 0.93 -0.79 -12.18
C PHE A 157 1.72 -2.01 -12.66
N ASP A 158 2.18 -1.90 -13.88
CA ASP A 158 3.11 -2.81 -14.52
C ASP A 158 4.44 -2.07 -14.69
N PRO A 159 5.51 -2.50 -13.99
CA PRO A 159 6.81 -1.83 -14.08
C PRO A 159 7.44 -1.91 -15.47
N ASN A 160 6.94 -2.80 -16.35
CA ASN A 160 7.44 -2.99 -17.71
C ASN A 160 6.65 -2.20 -18.77
N ARG A 161 5.54 -1.53 -18.39
CA ARG A 161 4.79 -0.67 -19.31
C ARG A 161 5.40 0.73 -19.38
N PRO A 162 5.21 1.45 -20.49
CA PRO A 162 5.61 2.84 -20.59
C PRO A 162 4.86 3.69 -19.56
N HIS A 163 5.61 4.34 -18.67
CA HIS A 163 5.09 5.32 -17.72
C HIS A 163 5.50 6.74 -18.14
N PRO A 164 4.69 7.78 -17.84
CA PRO A 164 5.01 9.16 -18.20
C PRO A 164 6.40 9.60 -17.69
N GLU A 165 6.88 9.07 -16.57
CA GLU A 165 8.21 9.42 -16.06
C GLU A 165 9.37 8.72 -16.79
N THR A 166 9.08 7.67 -17.57
CA THR A 166 10.08 6.93 -18.35
C THR A 166 10.30 7.50 -19.76
N LYS A 167 9.46 8.46 -20.20
CA LYS A 167 9.49 9.02 -21.56
C LYS A 167 10.73 9.88 -21.90
N GLY A 168 11.72 10.00 -21.01
CA GLY A 168 12.94 10.78 -21.23
C GLY A 168 14.26 10.07 -20.93
N ILE A 169 14.26 8.76 -20.65
CA ILE A 169 15.46 8.03 -20.20
C ILE A 169 16.17 7.31 -21.36
N ASN A 170 15.64 7.36 -22.58
CA ASN A 170 16.33 6.89 -23.79
C ASN A 170 16.46 8.04 -24.79
N ALA A 171 17.59 8.75 -24.72
CA ALA A 171 18.18 9.53 -25.81
C ALA A 171 19.67 9.22 -25.84
#